data_AF-A0A8J2TUI9-F1
#
_entry.id   AF-A0A8J2TUI9-F1
#
_cell.length_a   1.000
_cell.length_b   1.000
_cell.length_c   1.000
_cell.angle_alpha   90.00
_cell.angle_beta   90.00
_cell.angle_gamma   90.00
#
_symmetry.space_group_name_H-M   'P 1'
#
loop_
_entity.id
_entity.type
_entity.pdbx_description
1 polymer ?
#
loop_
_entity_poly.entity_id
_entity_poly.type
_entity_poly.pdbx_seq_one_letter_code
_entity_poly.pdbx_strand_id
1 'polypeptide(L)' 'MKSCFPYSEIKGILEKSGLLIYEHLSPSKIQNLYFENRKDYLSAFETIHYVHAVKK' A
#
# COMPACT_ATOMS: atom_id res chain seq x y z
N MET A 1 -11.40 -7.24 11.17
CA MET A 1 -11.98 -6.16 10.35
C MET A 1 -12.63 -6.79 9.13
N LYS A 2 -13.93 -6.51 8.85
CA LYS A 2 -14.68 -7.09 7.72
C LYS A 2 -14.65 -6.24 6.44
N SER A 3 -13.80 -5.21 6.38
CA SER A 3 -13.74 -4.29 5.26
C SER A 3 -12.35 -4.36 4.65
N CYS A 4 -12.11 -5.43 3.89
CA CYS A 4 -10.93 -5.54 3.02
C CYS A 4 -11.42 -5.28 1.61
N PHE A 5 -11.14 -4.09 1.08
CA PHE A 5 -11.45 -3.77 -0.31
C PHE A 5 -10.33 -4.31 -1.21
N PRO A 6 -10.65 -4.97 -2.34
CA PRO A 6 -9.64 -5.28 -3.33
C PRO A 6 -9.04 -3.97 -3.87
N TYR A 7 -7.77 -4.04 -4.29
CA TYR A 7 -7.06 -2.87 -4.81
C TYR A 7 -7.81 -2.18 -5.97
N SER A 8 -8.47 -2.97 -6.83
CA SER A 8 -9.29 -2.45 -7.93
C SER A 8 -10.44 -1.56 -7.46
N GLU A 9 -11.07 -1.90 -6.33
CA GLU A 9 -12.16 -1.12 -5.77
C GLU A 9 -11.65 0.18 -5.13
N ILE A 10 -10.54 0.12 -4.37
CA ILE A 10 -9.89 1.32 -3.83
C ILE A 10 -9.47 2.26 -4.96
N LYS A 11 -8.87 1.73 -6.03
CA LYS A 11 -8.50 2.51 -7.22
C LYS A 11 -9.72 3.24 -7.79
N GLY A 12 -10.83 2.54 -7.99
CA GLY A 12 -12.05 3.15 -8.51
C GLY A 12 -12.67 4.20 -7.57
N ILE A 13 -12.62 4.00 -6.25
CA ILE A 13 -13.08 4.99 -5.26
C ILE A 13 -12.23 6.26 -5.33
N LEU A 14 -10.90 6.11 -5.36
CA LEU A 14 -9.98 7.25 -5.43
C LEU A 14 -10.13 8.01 -6.75
N GLU A 15 -10.23 7.32 -7.88
CA GLU A 15 -10.45 7.94 -9.20
C GLU A 15 -11.75 8.76 -9.24
N LYS A 16 -12.85 8.24 -8.67
CA LYS A 16 -14.12 8.97 -8.55
C LYS A 16 -14.01 10.21 -7.67
N SER A 17 -13.09 10.23 -6.70
CA SER A 17 -12.78 11.40 -5.88
C SER A 17 -11.78 12.36 -6.53
N GLY A 18 -11.38 12.14 -7.80
CA GLY A 18 -10.40 12.96 -8.49
C GLY A 18 -8.96 12.75 -8.00
N LEU A 19 -8.69 11.61 -7.36
CA LEU A 19 -7.37 11.21 -6.89
C LEU A 19 -6.81 10.12 -7.81
N LEU A 20 -5.53 10.23 -8.18
CA LEU A 20 -4.82 9.26 -8.98
C LEU A 20 -3.77 8.57 -8.12
N ILE A 21 -3.70 7.24 -8.17
CA ILE A 21 -2.65 6.48 -7.49
C ILE A 21 -1.35 6.63 -8.26
N TYR A 22 -0.35 7.25 -7.63
CA TYR A 22 1.02 7.36 -8.15
C TYR A 22 1.85 6.13 -7.78
N GLU A 23 1.69 5.65 -6.54
CA GLU A 23 2.45 4.51 -6.04
C GLU A 23 1.60 3.60 -5.16
N HIS A 24 1.86 2.30 -5.27
CA HIS A 24 1.33 1.27 -4.38
C HIS A 24 2.47 0.38 -3.88
N LEU A 25 2.67 0.40 -2.57
CA LEU A 25 3.63 -0.45 -1.87
C LEU A 25 2.90 -1.61 -1.21
N SER A 26 3.15 -2.81 -1.72
CA SER A 26 2.72 -4.08 -1.10
C SER A 26 3.58 -4.41 0.11
N PRO A 27 3.11 -5.28 1.04
CA PRO A 27 3.92 -5.82 2.14
C PRO A 27 5.31 -6.28 1.70
N SER A 28 5.39 -7.02 0.59
CA SER A 28 6.65 -7.47 0.01
C SER A 28 7.56 -6.33 -0.47
N LYS A 29 7.01 -5.30 -1.11
CA LYS A 29 7.79 -4.12 -1.50
C LYS A 29 8.27 -3.34 -0.28
N ILE A 30 7.43 -3.18 0.74
CA ILE A 30 7.79 -2.51 1.99
C ILE A 30 8.93 -3.28 2.67
N GLN A 31 8.83 -4.62 2.75
CA GLN A 31 9.88 -5.47 3.29
C GLN A 31 11.20 -5.25 2.56
N ASN A 32 11.19 -5.29 1.23
CA ASN A 32 12.40 -5.14 0.42
C ASN A 32 12.98 -3.72 0.54
N LEU A 33 12.16 -2.67 0.49
CA LEU A 33 12.64 -1.29 0.50
C LEU A 33 13.17 -0.84 1.87
N TYR A 34 12.55 -1.30 2.96
CA TYR A 34 12.80 -0.73 4.29
C TYR A 34 13.34 -1.72 5.32
N PHE A 35 13.21 -3.03 5.09
CA PHE A 35 13.55 -4.06 6.09
C PHE A 35 14.56 -5.10 5.60
N GLU A 36 14.93 -5.13 4.31
CA GLU A 36 15.81 -6.16 3.70
C GLU A 36 17.15 -6.33 4.42
N ASN A 37 17.75 -5.24 4.88
CA ASN A 37 19.08 -5.25 5.50
C ASN A 37 19.08 -5.18 7.03
N ARG A 38 17.92 -5.41 7.66
CA ARG A 38 17.84 -5.45 9.12
C ARG A 38 18.41 -6.77 9.65
N LYS A 39 19.04 -6.69 10.83
CA LYS A 39 19.59 -7.85 11.55
C LYS A 39 18.82 -8.16 12.84
N ASP A 40 17.71 -7.47 13.06
CA ASP A 40 16.81 -7.67 14.19
C ASP A 40 15.53 -8.41 13.75
N TYR A 41 14.59 -8.56 14.68
CA TYR A 41 13.35 -9.31 14.46
C TYR A 41 12.23 -8.48 13.81
N LEU A 42 12.50 -7.22 13.42
CA LEU A 42 11.47 -6.34 12.88
C LEU A 42 11.30 -6.54 11.36
N SER A 43 10.05 -6.59 10.90
CA SER A 43 9.67 -6.76 9.50
C SER A 43 8.52 -5.84 9.13
N ALA A 44 8.25 -5.71 7.83
CA ALA A 44 7.01 -5.13 7.36
C ALA A 44 5.81 -5.98 7.82
N PHE A 45 4.67 -5.33 8.05
CA PHE A 45 3.42 -6.03 8.35
C PHE A 45 2.91 -6.78 7.11
N GLU A 46 2.48 -8.02 7.30
CA GLU A 46 2.06 -8.92 6.22
C GLU A 46 0.82 -8.46 5.44
N THR A 47 0.01 -7.56 6.02
CA THR A 47 -1.31 -7.17 5.48
C THR A 47 -1.48 -5.66 5.28
N ILE A 48 -0.42 -4.86 5.49
CA ILE A 48 -0.47 -3.41 5.33
C ILE A 48 0.06 -3.00 3.97
N HIS A 49 -0.72 -2.18 3.27
CA HIS A 49 -0.35 -1.57 1.99
C HIS A 49 -0.31 -0.05 2.15
N TYR A 50 0.70 0.60 1.57
CA TYR A 50 0.72 2.06 1.45
C TYR A 50 0.35 2.46 0.02
N VAL A 51 -0.48 3.50 -0.09
CA VAL A 51 -0.91 4.08 -1.37
C VAL A 51 -0.62 5.56 -1.33
N HIS A 52 0.19 6.03 -2.27
CA HIS A 52 0.39 7.45 -2.51
C HIS A 52 -0.55 7.88 -3.64
N ALA A 53 -1.55 8.70 -3.30
CA ALA A 53 -2.49 9.26 -4.26
C ALA A 53 -2.32 10.79 -4.33
N VAL A 54 -2.44 11.33 -5.54
CA VAL A 54 -2.34 12.76 -5.82
C VAL A 54 -3.63 13.27 -6.42
N LYS A 55 -3.99 14.53 -6.14
CA LYS A 55 -5.15 15.17 -6.77
C LYS A 55 -4.86 15.43 -8.24
N LYS A 56 -5.81 15.07 -9.10
CA LYS A 56 -5.78 15.36 -10.54
C LYS A 56 -5.81 16.86 -10.81
#